data_AF-A0A1B7W315-F1
#
_entry.id   AF-A0A1B7W315-F1
#
_cell.length_a   1.000
_cell.length_b   1.000
_cell.length_c   1.000
_cell.angle_alpha   90.00
_cell.angle_beta   90.00
_cell.angle_gamma   90.00
#
_symmetry.space_group_name_H-M   'P 1'
#
loop_
_entity.id
_entity.type
_entity.pdbx_description
1 polymer ?
#
loop_
_entity_poly.entity_id
_entity_poly.type
_entity_poly.pdbx_seq_one_letter_code
_entity_poly.pdbx_strand_id
1 'polypeptide(L)'
;VSIINIAGGVASATVQTATFTSFNSQIASLKASGVRIIGPGATVAQDVEPEYIAVAPDGLTAMVTLQENNAIAILDIASATITQIIPLGAKDYSLPGNDIDPSDQDGGINIQNWPVFGLYQPDAIASFS
;
A
#
# COMPACT_ATOMS: atom_id res chain seq x y z
N VAL A 1 4.92 6.67 9.56
CA VAL A 1 6.12 6.74 8.68
C VAL A 1 7.00 7.87 9.17
N SER A 2 8.28 7.62 9.48
CA SER A 2 9.18 8.66 10.02
C SER A 2 10.17 9.13 8.97
N ILE A 3 10.32 10.45 8.89
CA ILE A 3 11.28 11.16 8.05
C ILE A 3 12.39 11.63 8.99
N ILE A 4 13.58 11.08 8.80
CA ILE A 4 14.75 11.38 9.63
C ILE A 4 15.70 12.23 8.80
N ASN A 5 15.81 13.51 9.14
CA ASN A 5 16.75 14.42 8.49
C ASN A 5 18.09 14.38 9.23
N ILE A 6 19.14 13.97 8.51
CA ILE A 6 20.51 13.84 9.02
C ILE A 6 21.50 14.86 8.40
N ALA A 7 21.00 15.92 7.75
CA ALA A 7 21.85 16.90 7.07
C ALA A 7 22.85 17.60 8.01
N GLY A 8 22.53 17.72 9.31
CA GLY A 8 23.43 18.23 10.34
C GLY A 8 24.34 17.17 11.00
N GLY A 9 24.32 15.93 10.51
CA GLY A 9 24.96 14.76 11.14
C GLY A 9 24.02 13.99 12.06
N VAL A 10 24.35 12.72 12.33
CA VAL A 10 23.50 11.79 13.11
C VAL A 10 23.20 12.30 14.52
N ALA A 11 24.17 12.96 15.17
CA ALA A 11 24.00 13.55 16.50
C ALA A 11 23.03 14.74 16.53
N SER A 12 22.73 15.34 15.38
CA SER A 12 21.81 16.47 15.21
C SER A 12 20.61 16.09 14.34
N ALA A 13 20.29 14.80 14.26
CA ALA A 13 19.18 14.31 13.47
C ALA A 13 17.86 14.90 14.00
N THR A 14 16.99 15.30 13.08
CA THR A 14 15.61 15.68 13.41
C THR A 14 14.65 14.65 12.83
N VAL A 15 13.54 14.44 13.54
CA VAL A 15 12.52 13.45 13.16
C VAL A 15 11.17 14.13 13.01
N GLN A 16 10.51 13.86 11.90
CA GLN A 16 9.09 14.12 11.71
C GLN A 16 8.39 12.80 11.45
N THR A 17 7.15 12.63 11.93
CA THR A 17 6.40 11.39 11.75
C THR A 17 5.06 11.69 11.11
N ALA A 18 4.88 11.19 9.89
CA ALA A 18 3.61 11.16 9.21
C ALA A 18 2.72 10.07 9.84
N THR A 19 1.50 10.45 10.18
CA THR A 19 0.47 9.56 10.75
C THR A 19 -0.72 9.45 9.80
N PHE A 20 -1.57 8.46 10.03
CA PHE A 20 -2.79 8.24 9.25
C PHE A 20 -4.06 8.74 9.98
N THR A 21 -3.92 9.44 11.10
CA THR A 21 -5.04 9.83 11.97
C THR A 21 -6.07 10.70 11.25
N SER A 22 -5.64 11.53 10.29
CA SER A 22 -6.54 12.36 9.46
C SER A 22 -7.50 11.55 8.59
N PHE A 23 -7.22 10.26 8.36
CA PHE A 23 -8.06 9.35 7.60
C PHE A 23 -9.07 8.59 8.48
N ASN A 24 -9.02 8.72 9.81
CA ASN A 24 -9.90 7.95 10.70
C ASN A 24 -11.39 8.19 10.44
N SER A 25 -11.78 9.42 10.09
CA SER A 25 -13.16 9.77 9.72
C SER A 25 -13.57 9.25 8.33
N GLN A 26 -12.63 8.75 7.53
CA GLN A 26 -12.82 8.31 6.15
C GLN A 26 -12.87 6.78 6.02
N ILE A 27 -12.94 6.04 7.13
CA ILE A 27 -12.92 4.57 7.11
C ILE A 27 -13.99 3.97 6.19
N ALA A 28 -15.21 4.51 6.20
CA ALA A 28 -16.30 4.01 5.37
C ALA A 28 -16.04 4.24 3.87
N SER A 29 -15.55 5.42 3.50
CA SER A 29 -15.24 5.74 2.09
C SER A 29 -14.02 4.97 1.59
N LEU A 30 -13.00 4.76 2.42
CA LEU A 30 -11.81 3.97 2.06
C LEU A 30 -12.16 2.49 1.85
N LYS A 31 -13.01 1.92 2.72
CA LYS A 31 -13.54 0.56 2.50
C LYS A 31 -14.35 0.47 1.21
N ALA A 32 -15.23 1.45 0.96
CA ALA A 32 -16.04 1.50 -0.25
C ALA A 32 -15.21 1.64 -1.53
N SER A 33 -14.04 2.29 -1.48
CA SER A 33 -13.11 2.40 -2.60
C SER A 33 -12.21 1.18 -2.79
N GLY A 34 -12.25 0.20 -1.88
CA GLY A 34 -11.52 -1.06 -2.00
C GLY A 34 -10.25 -1.16 -1.15
N VAL A 35 -10.00 -0.22 -0.22
CA VAL A 35 -8.95 -0.37 0.79
C VAL A 35 -9.38 -1.43 1.80
N ARG A 36 -8.55 -2.45 2.00
CA ARG A 36 -8.82 -3.52 2.96
C ARG A 36 -8.53 -3.00 4.38
N ILE A 37 -9.59 -2.87 5.17
CA ILE A 37 -9.52 -2.47 6.59
C ILE A 37 -10.41 -3.42 7.38
N ILE A 38 -9.82 -4.30 8.19
CA ILE A 38 -10.52 -5.48 8.73
C ILE A 38 -10.34 -5.69 10.25
N GLY A 39 -9.45 -4.94 10.88
CA GLY A 39 -9.22 -4.91 12.31
C GLY A 39 -10.51 -4.63 13.08
N PRO A 40 -10.95 -5.54 13.97
CA PRO A 40 -12.16 -5.34 14.75
C PRO A 40 -12.08 -4.09 15.63
N GLY A 41 -12.95 -3.11 15.37
CA GLY A 41 -12.98 -1.84 16.11
C GLY A 41 -11.79 -0.91 15.87
N ALA A 42 -10.93 -1.21 14.89
CA ALA A 42 -9.77 -0.40 14.57
C ALA A 42 -10.16 0.87 13.79
N THR A 43 -9.48 1.97 14.08
CA THR A 43 -9.43 3.14 13.20
C THR A 43 -8.52 2.88 12.00
N VAL A 44 -8.62 3.70 10.94
CA VAL A 44 -7.71 3.59 9.79
C VAL A 44 -6.25 3.61 10.24
N ALA A 45 -5.89 4.53 11.11
CA ALA A 45 -4.52 4.68 11.59
C ALA A 45 -3.99 3.52 12.44
N GLN A 46 -4.88 2.70 13.00
CA GLN A 46 -4.51 1.50 13.75
C GLN A 46 -4.42 0.25 12.87
N ASP A 47 -5.14 0.23 11.75
CA ASP A 47 -5.26 -0.92 10.86
C ASP A 47 -4.27 -0.90 9.70
N VAL A 48 -3.86 0.29 9.24
CA VAL A 48 -2.92 0.37 8.12
C VAL A 48 -1.52 -0.09 8.52
N GLU A 49 -0.91 -0.91 7.67
CA GLU A 49 0.40 -1.53 7.89
C GLU A 49 1.38 -1.10 6.79
N PRO A 50 2.16 -0.02 6.99
CA PRO A 50 3.17 0.42 6.03
C PRO A 50 4.39 -0.50 5.99
N GLU A 51 4.80 -0.94 4.80
CA GLU A 51 5.90 -1.92 4.63
C GLU A 51 7.12 -1.33 3.90
N TYR A 52 6.98 -0.98 2.62
CA TYR A 52 8.08 -0.51 1.76
C TYR A 52 7.85 0.92 1.25
N ILE A 53 8.91 1.56 0.75
CA ILE A 53 8.87 2.94 0.25
C ILE A 53 9.69 3.14 -1.03
N ALA A 54 9.18 3.93 -1.96
CA ALA A 54 9.91 4.45 -3.11
C ALA A 54 9.76 5.96 -3.17
N VAL A 55 10.88 6.66 -3.37
CA VAL A 55 10.91 8.12 -3.49
C VAL A 55 10.85 8.49 -4.97
N ALA A 56 10.02 9.47 -5.33
CA ALA A 56 9.94 10.00 -6.68
C ALA A 56 11.26 10.71 -7.08
N PRO A 57 11.59 10.81 -8.37
CA PRO A 57 12.86 11.42 -8.81
C PRO A 57 13.08 12.86 -8.37
N ASP A 58 12.02 13.61 -8.08
CA ASP A 58 12.08 14.98 -7.57
C ASP A 58 12.44 15.06 -6.07
N GLY A 59 12.41 13.94 -5.35
CA GLY A 59 12.67 13.86 -3.92
C GLY A 59 11.59 14.50 -3.04
N LEU A 60 10.44 14.87 -3.60
CA LEU A 60 9.37 15.58 -2.89
C LEU A 60 8.27 14.64 -2.39
N THR A 61 7.98 13.60 -3.17
CA THR A 61 6.94 12.62 -2.89
C THR A 61 7.54 11.24 -2.66
N ALA A 62 6.99 10.50 -1.71
CA ALA A 62 7.25 9.06 -1.61
C ALA A 62 5.94 8.27 -1.65
N MET A 63 6.01 7.09 -2.25
CA MET A 63 4.94 6.10 -2.26
C MET A 63 5.29 5.02 -1.25
N VAL A 64 4.35 4.70 -0.37
CA VAL A 64 4.50 3.71 0.70
C VAL A 64 3.50 2.59 0.47
N THR A 65 3.96 1.35 0.44
CA THR A 65 3.06 0.19 0.28
C THR A 65 2.33 -0.10 1.59
N LEU A 66 1.05 -0.47 1.47
CA LEU A 66 0.19 -0.95 2.55
C LEU A 66 -0.30 -2.35 2.16
N GLN A 67 0.54 -3.36 2.31
CA GLN A 67 0.39 -4.68 1.70
C GLN A 67 -0.92 -5.35 2.14
N GLU A 68 -1.15 -5.40 3.46
CA GLU A 68 -2.33 -5.97 4.10
C GLU A 68 -3.60 -5.17 3.78
N ASN A 69 -3.45 -3.89 3.42
CA ASN A 69 -4.55 -3.01 3.06
C ASN A 69 -4.84 -2.97 1.55
N ASN A 70 -4.03 -3.68 0.73
CA ASN A 70 -4.13 -3.67 -0.73
C ASN A 70 -4.15 -2.23 -1.30
N ALA A 71 -3.26 -1.38 -0.78
CA ALA A 71 -3.25 0.05 -1.08
C ALA A 71 -1.83 0.62 -1.10
N ILE A 72 -1.71 1.86 -1.59
CA ILE A 72 -0.50 2.69 -1.54
C ILE A 72 -0.83 4.00 -0.83
N ALA A 73 0.01 4.42 0.11
CA ALA A 73 -0.05 5.74 0.72
C ALA A 73 0.91 6.71 0.01
N ILE A 74 0.47 7.95 -0.19
CA ILE A 74 1.29 9.02 -0.75
C ILE A 74 1.77 9.92 0.38
N LEU A 75 3.08 10.08 0.49
CA LEU A 75 3.75 10.93 1.48
C LEU A 75 4.32 12.18 0.81
N ASP A 76 3.91 13.35 1.29
CA ASP A 76 4.66 14.59 1.09
C ASP A 76 5.82 14.62 2.10
N ILE A 77 7.05 14.61 1.59
CA ILE A 77 8.26 14.44 2.42
C ILE A 77 8.53 15.71 3.24
N ALA A 78 8.36 16.89 2.63
CA ALA A 78 8.71 18.16 3.24
C ALA A 78 7.85 18.46 4.47
N SER A 79 6.53 18.22 4.38
CA SER A 79 5.56 18.44 5.45
C SER A 79 5.33 17.21 6.33
N ALA A 80 5.97 16.08 6.04
CA ALA A 80 5.75 14.81 6.73
C ALA A 80 4.27 14.42 6.84
N THR A 81 3.53 14.53 5.73
CA THR A 81 2.08 14.31 5.70
C THR A 81 1.70 13.22 4.71
N ILE A 82 0.92 12.24 5.15
CA ILE A 82 0.24 11.32 4.22
C ILE A 82 -0.92 12.08 3.58
N THR A 83 -0.85 12.28 2.27
CA THR A 83 -1.83 13.07 1.52
C THR A 83 -2.95 12.21 0.96
N GLN A 84 -2.68 10.94 0.65
CA GLN A 84 -3.66 10.02 0.03
C GLN A 84 -3.43 8.56 0.44
N ILE A 85 -4.51 7.77 0.38
CA ILE A 85 -4.49 6.30 0.39
C ILE A 85 -5.21 5.85 -0.89
N ILE A 86 -4.49 5.16 -1.76
CA ILE A 86 -4.94 4.75 -3.08
C ILE A 86 -5.17 3.22 -3.07
N PRO A 87 -6.42 2.75 -3.25
CA PRO A 87 -6.70 1.32 -3.37
C PRO A 87 -6.20 0.77 -4.71
N LEU A 88 -5.74 -0.48 -4.70
CA LEU A 88 -5.26 -1.15 -5.92
C LEU A 88 -6.33 -1.96 -6.66
N GLY A 89 -7.52 -2.09 -6.06
CA GLY A 89 -8.60 -2.89 -6.62
C GLY A 89 -8.27 -4.39 -6.60
N ALA A 90 -8.88 -5.14 -7.51
CA ALA A 90 -8.69 -6.58 -7.63
C ALA A 90 -8.31 -6.94 -9.08
N LYS A 91 -7.49 -7.98 -9.22
CA LYS A 91 -7.18 -8.60 -10.50
C LYS A 91 -8.25 -9.63 -10.85
N ASP A 92 -8.85 -9.48 -12.02
CA ASP A 92 -9.82 -10.43 -12.58
C ASP A 92 -9.08 -11.52 -13.38
N TYR A 93 -9.08 -12.75 -12.87
CA TYR A 93 -8.41 -13.88 -13.51
C TYR A 93 -9.23 -14.53 -14.62
N SER A 94 -10.42 -14.03 -14.93
CA SER A 94 -11.24 -14.49 -16.06
C SER A 94 -10.85 -13.82 -17.38
N LEU A 95 -10.06 -12.75 -17.33
CA LEU A 95 -9.65 -11.98 -18.50
C LEU A 95 -8.45 -12.60 -19.22
N PRO A 96 -8.40 -12.54 -20.57
CA PRO A 96 -7.25 -13.05 -21.34
C PRO A 96 -5.91 -12.50 -20.86
N GLY A 97 -4.92 -13.37 -20.65
CA GLY A 97 -3.58 -13.01 -20.19
C GLY A 97 -3.41 -12.98 -18.67
N ASN A 98 -4.48 -13.21 -17.90
CA ASN A 98 -4.44 -13.40 -16.44
C ASN A 98 -4.58 -14.87 -16.07
N ASP A 99 -3.91 -15.76 -16.79
CA ASP A 99 -4.00 -17.19 -16.55
C ASP A 99 -3.28 -17.58 -15.25
N ILE A 100 -3.90 -18.46 -14.46
CA ILE A 100 -3.33 -19.00 -13.23
C ILE A 100 -3.66 -20.48 -13.11
N ASP A 101 -2.87 -21.18 -12.30
CA ASP A 101 -3.20 -22.50 -11.79
C ASP A 101 -3.52 -22.37 -10.30
N PRO A 102 -4.81 -22.29 -9.92
CA PRO A 102 -5.19 -21.99 -8.54
C PRO A 102 -5.23 -23.22 -7.62
N SER A 103 -4.99 -24.43 -8.13
CA SER A 103 -5.18 -25.68 -7.39
C SER A 103 -3.99 -26.61 -7.54
N ASP A 104 -3.41 -27.04 -6.41
CA ASP A 104 -2.37 -28.07 -6.37
C ASP A 104 -2.94 -29.50 -6.17
N GLN A 105 -4.27 -29.66 -6.17
CA GLN A 105 -4.97 -30.92 -5.84
C GLN A 105 -5.58 -31.65 -7.06
N ASP A 106 -5.42 -31.14 -8.28
CA ASP A 106 -5.98 -31.73 -9.50
C ASP A 106 -4.96 -32.60 -10.27
N GLY A 107 -3.74 -32.73 -9.75
CA GLY A 107 -2.74 -33.69 -10.21
C GLY A 107 -1.98 -33.29 -11.47
N GLY A 108 -1.99 -32.02 -11.87
CA GLY A 108 -1.28 -31.52 -13.04
C GLY A 108 -1.06 -30.01 -13.02
N ILE A 109 -0.49 -29.49 -14.12
CA ILE A 109 -0.42 -28.04 -14.37
C ILE A 109 -1.70 -27.66 -15.13
N ASN A 110 -2.42 -26.67 -14.63
CA ASN A 110 -3.71 -26.23 -15.16
C ASN A 110 -3.81 -24.70 -15.28
N ILE A 111 -2.83 -24.09 -15.94
CA ILE A 111 -2.77 -22.65 -16.17
C ILE A 111 -3.81 -22.24 -17.23
N GLN A 112 -4.85 -21.55 -16.79
CA GLN A 112 -5.90 -20.98 -17.65
C GLN A 112 -6.59 -19.80 -16.95
N ASN A 113 -7.53 -19.14 -17.61
CA ASN A 113 -8.38 -18.14 -16.97
C ASN A 113 -9.47 -18.80 -16.12
N TRP A 114 -9.73 -18.23 -14.94
CA TRP A 114 -10.70 -18.74 -13.95
C TRP A 114 -11.62 -17.61 -13.46
N PRO A 115 -12.89 -17.89 -13.13
CA PRO A 115 -13.86 -16.87 -12.69
C PRO A 115 -13.65 -16.48 -11.22
N VAL A 116 -12.45 -16.01 -10.88
CA VAL A 116 -12.02 -15.62 -9.53
C VAL A 116 -11.27 -14.29 -9.56
N PHE A 117 -11.23 -13.62 -8.41
CA PHE A 117 -10.50 -12.37 -8.21
C PHE A 117 -9.38 -12.57 -7.18
N GLY A 118 -8.25 -11.87 -7.38
CA GLY A 118 -7.19 -11.74 -6.39
C GLY A 118 -6.91 -10.29 -6.03
N LEU A 119 -6.34 -10.09 -4.84
CA LEU A 119 -5.82 -8.78 -4.43
C LEU A 119 -4.36 -8.65 -4.85
N TYR A 120 -3.89 -7.41 -5.05
CA TYR A 120 -2.52 -7.13 -5.45
C TYR A 120 -1.54 -7.20 -4.28
N GLN A 121 -1.95 -6.74 -3.09
CA GLN A 121 -1.19 -6.79 -1.82
C GLN A 121 0.31 -6.48 -2.02
N PRO A 122 0.66 -5.21 -2.32
CA PRO A 122 2.01 -4.84 -2.70
C PRO A 122 2.94 -4.88 -1.49
N ASP A 123 3.98 -5.72 -1.53
CA ASP A 123 5.04 -5.72 -0.53
C ASP A 123 6.06 -4.62 -0.88
N ALA A 124 6.85 -4.82 -1.94
CA ALA A 124 7.90 -3.90 -2.35
C ALA A 124 7.45 -2.89 -3.42
N ILE A 125 8.12 -1.74 -3.46
CA ILE A 125 7.96 -0.72 -4.51
C ILE A 125 9.31 -0.10 -4.88
N ALA A 126 9.48 0.25 -6.15
CA ALA A 126 10.68 0.91 -6.67
C ALA A 126 10.31 2.07 -7.60
N SER A 127 11.21 3.05 -7.70
CA SER A 127 11.14 4.15 -8.67
C SER A 127 12.31 4.06 -9.64
N PHE A 128 12.08 4.41 -10.90
CA PHE A 128 13.06 4.38 -11.99
C PHE A 128 13.02 5.69 -12.76
N SER A 129 14.15 6.10 -13.34
CA SER A 129 14.32 7.32 -14.15
C SER A 129 15.15 7.06 -15.39
#